data_AF-A0A2G8SUU2-F1
#
_entry.id   AF-A0A2G8SUU2-F1
#
_cell.length_a   1.000
_cell.length_b   1.000
_cell.length_c   1.000
_cell.angle_alpha   90.00
_cell.angle_beta   90.00
_cell.angle_gamma   90.00
#
_symmetry.space_group_name_H-M   'P 1'
#
loop_
_entity.id
_entity.type
_entity.pdbx_description
1 polymer ?
#
loop_
_entity_poly.entity_id
_entity_poly.type
_entity_poly.pdbx_seq_one_letter_code
_entity_poly.pdbx_strand_id
1 'polypeptide(L)'
;MASITSSMQSLSTLTVTQLDEAASTSSTSTQLQDQPPAESPAGAPAKPRRASRPDQADPMPWPSKEEYLRVKAAKGSMHFGLYADDDVLQDMLASRYPSLRGRESDDLFLYPALAYLRTRYPGRTFDIGLHIGFVSQRVKDLNPRIPAKVGEKVLVLGLFALEEESYFNRMTQKEVDEISELMGTKPTWWWIAHSLPSI
;
A
#
# COMPACT_ATOMS: atom_id res chain seq x y z
N MET A 1 -27.03 -50.19 21.85
CA MET A 1 -26.94 -50.82 20.53
C MET A 1 -26.18 -49.89 19.61
N ALA A 2 -25.18 -50.43 18.92
CA ALA A 2 -24.40 -49.94 17.77
C ALA A 2 -23.66 -48.59 17.84
N SER A 3 -22.37 -48.69 18.18
CA SER A 3 -21.28 -47.84 17.69
C SER A 3 -21.10 -47.98 16.18
N ILE A 4 -20.72 -46.91 15.49
CA ILE A 4 -19.98 -47.01 14.22
C ILE A 4 -18.81 -46.02 14.26
N THR A 5 -17.64 -46.59 14.53
CA THR A 5 -16.31 -46.09 14.21
C THR A 5 -16.07 -46.17 12.70
N SER A 6 -15.47 -45.15 12.09
CA SER A 6 -14.74 -45.34 10.82
C SER A 6 -13.35 -44.75 10.94
N SER A 7 -12.40 -45.66 11.02
CA SER A 7 -10.96 -45.51 10.93
C SER A 7 -10.57 -45.67 9.46
N MET A 8 -9.67 -44.85 8.94
CA MET A 8 -8.77 -45.27 7.86
C MET A 8 -7.37 -44.73 8.15
N GLN A 9 -6.49 -45.68 8.41
CA GLN A 9 -5.05 -45.52 8.56
C GLN A 9 -4.37 -45.57 7.19
N SER A 10 -3.28 -44.79 7.13
CA SER A 10 -1.96 -45.12 6.60
C SER A 10 -1.72 -45.34 5.10
N LEU A 11 -0.63 -44.74 4.62
CA LEU A 11 0.55 -45.47 4.12
C LEU A 11 1.76 -44.51 4.12
N SER A 12 2.77 -44.84 4.94
CA SER A 12 4.13 -44.33 4.83
C SER A 12 4.87 -45.08 3.73
N THR A 13 5.81 -44.44 3.02
CA THR A 13 7.13 -45.05 2.71
C THR A 13 8.14 -43.98 2.32
N LEU A 14 9.24 -44.01 3.06
CA LEU A 14 10.53 -43.38 2.80
C LEU A 14 11.18 -43.95 1.53
N THR A 15 11.92 -43.12 0.80
CA THR A 15 13.19 -43.55 0.17
C THR A 15 14.14 -42.36 0.10
N VAL A 16 15.09 -42.35 1.04
CA VAL A 16 16.39 -41.71 0.92
C VAL A 16 17.29 -42.73 0.24
N THR A 17 17.91 -42.35 -0.89
CA THR A 17 19.11 -43.02 -1.39
C THR A 17 20.04 -41.98 -1.98
N GLN A 18 21.17 -41.85 -1.28
CA GLN A 18 22.41 -41.20 -1.65
C GLN A 18 23.32 -42.30 -2.25
N LEU A 19 24.09 -41.99 -3.28
CA LEU A 19 25.35 -42.61 -3.76
C LEU A 19 25.79 -41.74 -4.97
N ASP A 20 26.89 -40.98 -4.91
CA ASP A 20 28.29 -41.39 -5.19
C ASP A 20 28.42 -42.12 -6.54
N GLU A 21 29.41 -41.94 -7.41
CA GLU A 21 30.64 -41.15 -7.46
C GLU A 21 31.13 -41.25 -8.93
N ALA A 22 31.98 -40.29 -9.29
CA ALA A 22 32.85 -40.12 -10.45
C ALA A 22 33.12 -41.22 -11.51
N ALA A 23 33.45 -40.67 -12.69
CA ALA A 23 34.59 -41.02 -13.55
C ALA A 23 34.38 -41.96 -14.76
N SER A 24 34.43 -41.29 -15.93
CA SER A 24 35.42 -41.53 -17.01
C SER A 24 35.02 -42.34 -18.26
N THR A 25 35.29 -41.66 -19.40
CA THR A 25 35.82 -42.17 -20.70
C THR A 25 34.84 -42.99 -21.57
N SER A 26 34.65 -42.83 -22.89
CA SER A 26 35.19 -42.04 -24.02
C SER A 26 34.14 -42.21 -25.15
N SER A 27 33.84 -41.29 -26.05
CA SER A 27 34.55 -41.06 -27.32
C SER A 27 33.55 -40.43 -28.30
N THR A 28 34.06 -39.56 -29.17
CA THR A 28 33.69 -39.36 -30.59
C THR A 28 33.48 -37.89 -30.92
N SER A 29 34.60 -37.33 -31.37
CA SER A 29 34.79 -36.13 -32.16
C SER A 29 33.73 -35.94 -33.25
N THR A 30 33.18 -34.73 -33.37
CA THR A 30 32.94 -34.08 -34.66
C THR A 30 33.10 -32.57 -34.47
N GLN A 31 34.07 -32.01 -35.17
CA GLN A 31 34.31 -30.57 -35.34
C GLN A 31 33.05 -29.85 -35.80
N LEU A 32 32.84 -28.61 -35.33
CA LEU A 32 32.32 -27.51 -36.15
C LEU A 32 32.55 -26.17 -35.42
N GLN A 33 33.49 -25.40 -35.98
CA GLN A 33 33.52 -23.94 -36.09
C GLN A 33 33.61 -23.07 -34.82
N ASP A 34 34.76 -22.39 -34.71
CA ASP A 34 34.96 -21.13 -34.01
C ASP A 34 33.82 -20.13 -34.28
N GLN A 35 32.97 -19.90 -33.28
CA GLN A 35 32.22 -18.67 -33.15
C GLN A 35 32.91 -17.79 -32.09
N PRO A 36 33.19 -16.51 -32.38
CA PRO A 36 33.66 -15.60 -31.35
C PRO A 36 32.58 -15.47 -30.25
N PRO A 37 32.96 -15.29 -28.98
CA PRO A 37 31.98 -15.15 -27.91
C PRO A 37 31.08 -13.96 -28.22
N ALA A 38 29.78 -14.22 -28.29
CA ALA A 38 28.78 -13.17 -28.35
C ALA A 38 29.04 -12.22 -27.17
N GLU A 39 29.46 -11.01 -27.48
CA GLU A 39 29.55 -9.91 -26.55
C GLU A 39 28.22 -9.85 -25.80
N SER A 40 28.26 -10.11 -24.49
CA SER A 40 27.19 -9.70 -23.61
C SER A 40 26.93 -8.23 -23.91
N PRO A 41 25.71 -7.82 -24.33
CA PRO A 41 25.44 -6.41 -24.49
C PRO A 41 25.71 -5.76 -23.14
N ALA A 42 26.76 -4.93 -23.14
CA ALA A 42 27.15 -4.08 -22.05
C ALA A 42 25.89 -3.51 -21.42
N GLY A 43 25.80 -3.66 -20.09
CA GLY A 43 24.61 -3.38 -19.31
C GLY A 43 23.90 -2.13 -19.80
N ALA A 44 22.61 -2.28 -20.09
CA ALA A 44 21.74 -1.14 -20.34
C ALA A 44 22.04 -0.09 -19.26
N PRO A 45 22.27 1.19 -19.63
CA PRO A 45 22.60 2.21 -18.68
C PRO A 45 21.52 2.21 -17.59
N ALA A 46 21.94 1.98 -16.35
CA ALA A 46 21.04 2.07 -15.21
C ALA A 46 20.34 3.42 -15.30
N LYS A 47 19.01 3.40 -15.51
CA LYS A 47 18.21 4.63 -15.60
C LYS A 47 18.60 5.49 -14.39
N PRO A 48 18.87 6.80 -14.58
CA PRO A 48 19.24 7.66 -13.46
C PRO A 48 18.14 7.52 -12.40
N ARG A 49 18.56 7.04 -11.23
CA ARG A 49 17.67 6.83 -10.09
C ARG A 49 17.13 8.22 -9.76
N ARG A 50 15.84 8.45 -10.05
CA ARG A 50 15.19 9.73 -9.73
C ARG A 50 15.45 9.98 -8.24
N ALA A 51 15.92 11.16 -7.87
CA ALA A 51 16.04 11.53 -6.47
C ALA A 51 14.71 12.14 -6.03
N SER A 52 14.26 11.81 -4.82
CA SER A 52 13.16 12.56 -4.19
C SER A 52 13.57 14.02 -4.02
N ARG A 53 12.62 14.94 -4.20
CA ARG A 53 12.90 16.36 -3.98
C ARG A 53 13.03 16.63 -2.46
N PRO A 54 13.90 17.55 -2.03
CA PRO A 54 14.17 17.79 -0.61
C PRO A 54 13.00 18.43 0.15
N ASP A 55 12.01 18.98 -0.55
CA ASP A 55 10.79 19.57 0.01
C ASP A 55 9.64 18.57 0.19
N GLN A 56 9.83 17.32 -0.23
CA GLN A 56 8.80 16.29 -0.15
C GLN A 56 8.50 15.87 1.28
N ALA A 57 7.23 15.53 1.53
CA ALA A 57 6.78 15.08 2.83
C ALA A 57 7.61 13.89 3.32
N ASP A 58 7.95 13.91 4.60
CA ASP A 58 8.58 12.80 5.29
C ASP A 58 7.49 11.84 5.81
N PRO A 59 7.33 10.64 5.24
CA PRO A 59 6.30 9.71 5.67
C PRO A 59 6.75 8.80 6.82
N MET A 60 7.87 9.13 7.47
CA MET A 60 8.36 8.35 8.61
C MET A 60 7.40 8.44 9.81
N PRO A 61 7.28 7.36 10.60
CA PRO A 61 7.92 6.05 10.40
C PRO A 61 7.22 5.22 9.31
N TRP A 62 8.01 4.52 8.49
CA TRP A 62 7.47 3.54 7.53
C TRP A 62 6.70 2.41 8.24
N PRO A 63 5.76 1.75 7.53
CA PRO A 63 5.18 0.51 7.99
C PRO A 63 6.26 -0.53 8.26
N SER A 64 6.00 -1.42 9.22
CA SER A 64 6.92 -2.54 9.41
C SER A 64 6.87 -3.47 8.19
N LYS A 65 7.96 -4.21 7.95
CA LYS A 65 7.99 -5.20 6.87
C LYS A 65 6.86 -6.23 7.02
N GLU A 66 6.57 -6.64 8.26
CA GLU A 66 5.48 -7.56 8.56
C GLU A 66 4.11 -6.99 8.20
N GLU A 67 3.86 -5.73 8.57
CA GLU A 67 2.61 -5.03 8.25
C GLU A 67 2.42 -4.92 6.72
N TYR A 68 3.46 -4.48 6.01
CA TYR A 68 3.43 -4.41 4.55
C TYR A 68 3.16 -5.77 3.90
N LEU A 69 3.84 -6.83 4.36
CA LEU A 69 3.64 -8.18 3.83
C LEU A 69 2.24 -8.71 4.11
N ARG A 70 1.65 -8.43 5.28
CA ARG A 70 0.26 -8.78 5.60
C ARG A 70 -0.72 -8.09 4.66
N VAL A 71 -0.55 -6.80 4.44
CA VAL A 71 -1.38 -6.02 3.51
C VAL A 71 -1.29 -6.58 2.09
N LYS A 72 -0.07 -6.85 1.61
CA LYS A 72 0.15 -7.44 0.28
C LYS A 72 -0.47 -8.84 0.15
N ALA A 73 -0.32 -9.69 1.16
CA ALA A 73 -0.93 -11.02 1.19
C ALA A 73 -2.47 -10.97 1.13
N ALA A 74 -3.07 -9.95 1.77
CA ALA A 74 -4.50 -9.67 1.72
C ALA A 74 -4.94 -8.91 0.45
N LYS A 75 -4.05 -8.75 -0.55
CA LYS A 75 -4.29 -7.98 -1.78
C LYS A 75 -4.70 -6.53 -1.51
N GLY A 76 -4.27 -5.95 -0.39
CA GLY A 76 -4.43 -4.55 -0.06
C GLY A 76 -3.24 -3.70 -0.54
N SER A 77 -3.27 -2.41 -0.20
CA SER A 77 -2.14 -1.51 -0.38
C SER A 77 -1.95 -0.63 0.84
N MET A 78 -0.74 -0.10 1.01
CA MET A 78 -0.43 0.88 2.05
C MET A 78 -0.50 2.27 1.45
N HIS A 79 -1.27 3.16 2.05
CA HIS A 79 -1.36 4.56 1.63
C HIS A 79 -0.97 5.48 2.79
N PHE A 80 -0.17 6.49 2.50
CA PHE A 80 0.03 7.59 3.43
C PHE A 80 -1.16 8.53 3.30
N GLY A 81 -1.84 8.83 4.41
CA GLY A 81 -3.12 9.53 4.35
C GLY A 81 -3.67 9.94 5.69
N LEU A 82 -4.84 10.56 5.66
CA LEU A 82 -5.55 11.11 6.81
C LEU A 82 -6.88 10.39 7.02
N TYR A 83 -7.33 10.34 8.27
CA TYR A 83 -8.68 9.92 8.59
C TYR A 83 -9.69 10.94 8.04
N ALA A 84 -10.72 10.48 7.34
CA ALA A 84 -11.67 11.32 6.62
C ALA A 84 -13.14 10.90 6.82
N ASP A 85 -13.40 10.05 7.81
CA ASP A 85 -14.76 9.65 8.19
C ASP A 85 -15.39 10.69 9.13
N ASP A 86 -16.63 10.45 9.58
CA ASP A 86 -17.35 11.31 10.54
C ASP A 86 -17.36 12.79 10.14
N ASP A 87 -17.73 13.06 8.89
CA ASP A 87 -17.84 14.39 8.30
C ASP A 87 -16.56 15.25 8.30
N VAL A 88 -15.39 14.69 8.63
CA VAL A 88 -14.13 15.45 8.72
C VAL A 88 -13.81 16.17 7.40
N LEU A 89 -14.06 15.55 6.26
CA LEU A 89 -13.81 16.16 4.95
C LEU A 89 -14.81 17.29 4.64
N GLN A 90 -16.07 17.09 5.02
CA GLN A 90 -17.16 18.05 4.88
C GLN A 90 -16.92 19.28 5.77
N ASP A 91 -16.53 19.04 7.03
CA ASP A 91 -16.17 20.07 8.00
C ASP A 91 -14.96 20.88 7.55
N MET A 92 -13.97 20.23 6.95
CA MET A 92 -12.82 20.90 6.32
C MET A 92 -13.29 21.87 5.22
N LEU A 93 -14.23 21.47 4.36
CA LEU A 93 -14.78 22.36 3.34
C LEU A 93 -15.60 23.50 3.97
N ALA A 94 -16.45 23.22 4.96
CA ALA A 94 -17.25 24.23 5.67
C ALA A 94 -16.39 25.22 6.47
N SER A 95 -15.20 24.82 6.91
CA SER A 95 -14.23 25.71 7.54
C SER A 95 -13.69 26.77 6.56
N ARG A 96 -13.53 26.40 5.29
CA ARG A 96 -13.06 27.28 4.20
C ARG A 96 -14.17 28.14 3.60
N TYR A 97 -15.40 27.64 3.61
CA TYR A 97 -16.57 28.34 3.12
C TYR A 97 -17.62 28.46 4.22
N PRO A 98 -17.54 29.50 5.07
CA PRO A 98 -18.45 29.66 6.21
C PRO A 98 -19.94 29.70 5.83
N SER A 99 -20.27 30.05 4.59
CA SER A 99 -21.63 30.00 4.04
C SER A 99 -22.23 28.59 3.96
N LEU A 100 -21.41 27.55 4.11
CA LEU A 100 -21.83 26.16 4.17
C LEU A 100 -22.11 25.70 5.61
N ARG A 101 -21.72 26.46 6.63
CA ARG A 101 -21.93 26.09 8.05
C ARG A 101 -23.42 26.03 8.39
N GLY A 102 -23.82 24.99 9.12
CA GLY A 102 -25.20 24.82 9.58
C GLY A 102 -26.17 24.31 8.52
N ARG A 103 -25.69 24.03 7.30
CA ARG A 103 -26.38 23.08 6.42
C ARG A 103 -26.11 21.68 6.98
N GLU A 104 -27.10 20.80 6.98
CA GLU A 104 -26.85 19.40 7.32
C GLU A 104 -25.71 18.91 6.43
N SER A 105 -24.69 18.31 7.07
CA SER A 105 -23.52 17.73 6.44
C SER A 105 -23.93 16.47 5.68
N ASP A 106 -24.83 16.62 4.71
CA ASP A 106 -25.23 15.49 3.88
C ASP A 106 -24.02 15.03 3.06
N ASP A 107 -24.04 13.76 2.65
CA ASP A 107 -23.10 13.13 1.70
C ASP A 107 -22.82 14.01 0.46
N LEU A 108 -23.71 14.97 0.14
CA LEU A 108 -23.53 15.99 -0.89
C LEU A 108 -22.21 16.78 -0.78
N PHE A 109 -21.61 16.92 0.40
CA PHE A 109 -20.37 17.70 0.56
C PHE A 109 -19.08 16.90 0.38
N LEU A 110 -19.15 15.56 0.36
CA LEU A 110 -17.97 14.71 0.22
C LEU A 110 -17.25 14.92 -1.12
N TYR A 111 -18.00 14.88 -2.23
CA TYR A 111 -17.44 15.09 -3.57
C TYR A 111 -16.91 16.52 -3.79
N PRO A 112 -17.65 17.58 -3.42
CA PRO A 112 -17.13 18.95 -3.44
C PRO A 112 -15.85 19.13 -2.62
N ALA A 113 -15.75 18.50 -1.44
CA ALA A 113 -14.56 18.62 -0.60
C ALA A 113 -13.34 17.93 -1.25
N LEU A 114 -13.54 16.75 -1.84
CA LEU A 114 -12.49 16.08 -2.61
C LEU A 114 -12.11 16.88 -3.88
N ALA A 115 -13.08 17.47 -4.57
CA ALA A 115 -12.84 18.32 -5.74
C ALA A 115 -12.07 19.59 -5.38
N TYR A 116 -12.36 20.20 -4.24
CA TYR A 116 -11.62 21.33 -3.70
C TYR A 116 -10.14 20.97 -3.51
N LEU A 117 -9.83 19.84 -2.85
CA LEU A 117 -8.46 19.40 -2.64
C LEU A 117 -7.72 19.15 -3.96
N ARG A 118 -8.36 18.45 -4.90
CA ARG A 118 -7.77 18.17 -6.23
C ARG A 118 -7.51 19.45 -7.04
N THR A 119 -8.40 20.43 -6.92
CA THR A 119 -8.23 21.74 -7.58
C THR A 119 -7.13 22.57 -6.91
N ARG A 120 -7.02 22.49 -5.57
CA ARG A 120 -6.00 23.19 -4.78
C ARG A 120 -4.60 22.64 -5.04
N TYR A 121 -4.49 21.35 -5.35
CA TYR A 121 -3.23 20.63 -5.59
C TYR A 121 -3.23 19.94 -6.98
N PRO A 122 -3.22 20.69 -8.10
CA PRO A 122 -3.55 20.20 -9.45
C PRO A 122 -2.54 19.21 -10.09
N GLY A 123 -1.45 18.86 -9.40
CA GLY A 123 -0.50 17.83 -9.82
C GLY A 123 -0.63 16.50 -9.07
N ARG A 124 -1.61 16.40 -8.15
CA ARG A 124 -1.74 15.29 -7.17
C ARG A 124 -3.07 14.56 -7.29
N THR A 125 -3.85 14.83 -8.33
CA THR A 125 -5.24 14.37 -8.49
C THR A 125 -5.40 12.85 -8.41
N PHE A 126 -4.39 12.11 -8.88
CA PHE A 126 -4.38 10.64 -8.83
C PHE A 126 -3.93 10.09 -7.48
N ASP A 127 -3.13 10.85 -6.73
CA ASP A 127 -2.64 10.45 -5.42
C ASP A 127 -3.64 10.80 -4.30
N ILE A 128 -4.39 11.91 -4.46
CA ILE A 128 -5.46 12.33 -3.55
C ILE A 128 -6.76 11.58 -3.87
N GLY A 129 -7.04 10.55 -3.07
CA GLY A 129 -8.19 9.66 -3.22
C GLY A 129 -8.90 9.37 -1.90
N LEU A 130 -10.20 9.05 -1.99
CA LEU A 130 -10.94 8.49 -0.86
C LEU A 130 -10.93 6.97 -0.95
N HIS A 131 -10.61 6.33 0.17
CA HIS A 131 -10.45 4.90 0.26
C HIS A 131 -11.12 4.36 1.52
N ILE A 132 -11.47 3.07 1.51
CA ILE A 132 -11.83 2.34 2.72
C ILE A 132 -10.53 1.76 3.31
N GLY A 133 -10.17 2.27 4.48
CA GLY A 133 -8.98 1.83 5.23
C GLY A 133 -9.34 1.16 6.55
N PHE A 134 -8.39 0.41 7.11
CA PHE A 134 -8.52 -0.20 8.44
C PHE A 134 -7.78 0.60 9.51
N VAL A 135 -8.43 0.79 10.66
CA VAL A 135 -7.80 1.41 11.83
C VAL A 135 -6.80 0.43 12.44
N SER A 136 -5.50 0.72 12.34
CA SER A 136 -4.44 -0.04 13.00
C SER A 136 -4.13 0.51 14.39
N GLN A 137 -3.32 -0.22 15.17
CA GLN A 137 -2.83 0.31 16.45
C GLN A 137 -2.03 1.61 16.25
N ARG A 138 -1.18 1.69 15.21
CA ARG A 138 -0.43 2.92 14.87
C ARG A 138 -1.37 4.12 14.67
N VAL A 139 -2.46 3.91 13.91
CA VAL A 139 -3.45 4.97 13.65
C VAL A 139 -4.02 5.48 14.97
N LYS A 140 -4.40 4.57 15.88
CA LYS A 140 -4.93 4.93 17.20
C LYS A 140 -3.94 5.65 18.09
N ASP A 141 -2.69 5.20 18.11
CA ASP A 141 -1.65 5.82 18.92
C ASP A 141 -1.38 7.25 18.47
N LEU A 142 -1.42 7.50 17.14
CA LEU A 142 -1.21 8.83 16.58
C LEU A 142 -2.44 9.74 16.66
N ASN A 143 -3.63 9.16 16.52
CA ASN A 143 -4.91 9.86 16.46
C ASN A 143 -5.93 9.23 17.44
N PRO A 144 -5.73 9.40 18.77
CA PRO A 144 -6.56 8.73 19.78
C PRO A 144 -8.02 9.21 19.80
N ARG A 145 -8.31 10.36 19.17
CA ARG A 145 -9.65 10.95 19.08
C ARG A 145 -10.54 10.35 17.99
N ILE A 146 -9.97 9.59 17.05
CA ILE A 146 -10.78 8.85 16.07
C ILE A 146 -11.71 7.91 16.86
N PRO A 147 -13.03 7.89 16.63
CA PRO A 147 -13.94 7.07 17.43
C PRO A 147 -13.86 5.58 17.07
N ALA A 148 -13.72 5.25 15.77
CA ALA A 148 -13.63 3.88 15.27
C ALA A 148 -12.53 3.06 15.96
N LYS A 149 -12.79 1.80 16.33
CA LYS A 149 -11.86 0.93 17.07
C LYS A 149 -10.81 0.28 16.14
N VAL A 150 -9.73 -0.26 16.72
CA VAL A 150 -8.73 -1.03 15.97
C VAL A 150 -9.41 -2.21 15.25
N GLY A 151 -9.15 -2.34 13.95
CA GLY A 151 -9.74 -3.33 13.05
C GLY A 151 -11.01 -2.87 12.34
N GLU A 152 -11.61 -1.75 12.72
CA GLU A 152 -12.77 -1.19 12.03
C GLU A 152 -12.39 -0.53 10.71
N LYS A 153 -13.35 -0.49 9.78
CA LYS A 153 -13.22 0.17 8.47
C LYS A 153 -13.66 1.61 8.59
N VAL A 154 -12.91 2.50 7.97
CA VAL A 154 -13.20 3.95 7.95
C VAL A 154 -12.87 4.55 6.59
N LEU A 155 -13.42 5.73 6.31
CA LEU A 155 -12.98 6.56 5.20
C LEU A 155 -11.59 7.17 5.47
N VAL A 156 -10.72 7.05 4.47
CA VAL A 156 -9.34 7.56 4.49
C VAL A 156 -9.11 8.41 3.27
N LEU A 157 -8.59 9.62 3.48
CA LEU A 157 -8.02 10.45 2.42
C LEU A 157 -6.58 9.99 2.17
N GLY A 158 -6.39 9.14 1.18
CA GLY A 158 -5.08 8.76 0.68
C GLY A 158 -4.43 9.97 0.01
N LEU A 159 -3.16 10.23 0.35
CA LEU A 159 -2.35 11.28 -0.27
C LEU A 159 -1.35 10.72 -1.27
N PHE A 160 -0.88 9.49 -1.06
CA PHE A 160 -0.07 8.72 -2.01
C PHE A 160 0.10 7.27 -1.52
N ALA A 161 0.35 6.34 -2.43
CA ALA A 161 0.58 4.94 -2.12
C ALA A 161 2.05 4.67 -1.72
N LEU A 162 2.29 3.56 -1.00
CA LEU A 162 3.63 3.01 -0.76
C LEU A 162 4.15 2.32 -2.03
N GLU A 163 4.32 3.10 -3.09
CA GLU A 163 4.81 2.66 -4.39
C GLU A 163 5.94 3.58 -4.86
N GLU A 164 6.82 3.04 -5.70
CA GLU A 164 8.02 3.76 -6.15
C GLU A 164 7.66 5.05 -6.92
N GLU A 165 6.64 5.01 -7.77
CA GLU A 165 6.20 6.17 -8.55
C GLU A 165 5.61 7.26 -7.64
N SER A 166 4.75 6.86 -6.70
CA SER A 166 4.19 7.73 -5.68
C SER A 166 5.26 8.33 -4.77
N TYR A 167 6.34 7.61 -4.49
CA TYR A 167 7.46 8.15 -3.72
C TYR A 167 8.09 9.36 -4.42
N PHE A 168 8.37 9.29 -5.72
CA PHE A 168 9.01 10.40 -6.44
C PHE A 168 8.08 11.57 -6.72
N ASN A 169 6.78 11.32 -6.76
CA ASN A 169 5.76 12.33 -7.01
C ASN A 169 4.90 12.64 -5.77
N ARG A 170 5.39 12.38 -4.55
CA ARG A 170 4.65 12.71 -3.33
C ARG A 170 4.53 14.23 -3.12
N MET A 171 3.51 14.59 -2.35
CA MET A 171 3.27 15.97 -1.89
C MET A 171 4.46 16.52 -1.09
N THR A 172 4.58 17.84 -1.06
CA THR A 172 5.54 18.53 -0.19
C THR A 172 5.11 18.46 1.26
N GLN A 173 6.05 18.60 2.20
CA GLN A 173 5.73 18.62 3.64
C GLN A 173 4.71 19.72 3.95
N LYS A 174 4.90 20.90 3.36
CA LYS A 174 4.00 22.04 3.52
C LYS A 174 2.56 21.72 3.09
N GLU A 175 2.38 21.06 1.94
CA GLU A 175 1.05 20.69 1.46
C GLU A 175 0.38 19.68 2.41
N VAL A 176 1.15 18.70 2.92
CA VAL A 176 0.64 17.71 3.88
C VAL A 176 0.26 18.37 5.21
N ASP A 177 1.08 19.30 5.72
CA ASP A 177 0.80 20.04 6.94
C ASP A 177 -0.46 20.90 6.80
N GLU A 178 -0.63 21.59 5.67
CA GLU A 178 -1.84 22.37 5.36
C GLU A 178 -3.11 21.50 5.37
N ILE A 179 -3.05 20.29 4.78
CA ILE A 179 -4.17 19.35 4.79
C ILE A 179 -4.40 18.79 6.20
N SER A 180 -3.34 18.47 6.95
CA SER A 180 -3.42 17.96 8.31
C SER A 180 -4.06 18.96 9.26
N GLU A 181 -3.69 20.23 9.17
CA GLU A 181 -4.29 21.31 9.94
C GLU A 181 -5.77 21.46 9.61
N LEU A 182 -6.12 21.37 8.33
CA LEU A 182 -7.49 21.46 7.85
C LEU A 182 -8.39 20.31 8.30
N MET A 183 -7.85 19.09 8.32
CA MET A 183 -8.54 17.87 8.69
C MET A 183 -8.57 17.65 10.21
N GLY A 184 -7.70 18.33 10.97
CA GLY A 184 -7.55 18.12 12.41
C GLY A 184 -6.98 16.74 12.79
N THR A 185 -6.44 15.99 11.82
CA THR A 185 -5.86 14.65 12.02
C THR A 185 -4.44 14.60 11.49
N LYS A 186 -3.60 13.74 12.09
CA LYS A 186 -2.22 13.56 11.66
C LYS A 186 -2.14 12.47 10.59
N PRO A 187 -1.38 12.70 9.51
CA PRO A 187 -1.23 11.70 8.46
C PRO A 187 -0.42 10.51 8.96
N THR A 188 -0.74 9.33 8.45
CA THR A 188 0.00 8.10 8.74
C THR A 188 -0.21 7.07 7.64
N TRP A 189 0.38 5.89 7.82
CA TRP A 189 0.21 4.76 6.91
C TRP A 189 -1.06 3.96 7.24
N TRP A 190 -1.92 3.83 6.23
CA TRP A 190 -3.19 3.12 6.27
C TRP A 190 -3.14 1.88 5.39
N TRP A 191 -3.72 0.79 5.89
CA TRP A 191 -4.06 -0.36 5.04
C TRP A 191 -5.36 -0.09 4.31
N ILE A 192 -5.28 0.04 2.98
CA ILE A 192 -6.42 0.17 2.08
C ILE A 192 -6.80 -1.20 1.49
N ALA A 193 -8.07 -1.55 1.56
CA ALA A 193 -8.60 -2.78 0.96
C ALA A 193 -8.96 -2.54 -0.52
N HIS A 194 -8.47 -3.40 -1.43
CA HIS A 194 -8.86 -3.36 -2.85
C HIS A 194 -10.10 -4.20 -3.18
N SER A 195 -10.66 -4.91 -2.20
CA SER A 195 -11.93 -5.63 -2.33
C SER A 195 -12.70 -5.62 -1.01
N LEU A 196 -14.01 -5.33 -1.08
CA LEU A 196 -14.95 -5.87 -0.10
C LEU A 196 -15.14 -7.35 -0.44
N PRO A 197 -15.09 -8.29 0.52
CA PRO A 197 -15.64 -9.61 0.25
C PRO A 197 -17.10 -9.40 -0.18
N SER A 198 -17.43 -9.87 -1.38
CA SER A 198 -18.80 -9.88 -1.88
C SER A 198 -19.69 -10.54 -0.82
N ILE A 199 -20.73 -9.82 -0.39
CA ILE A 199 -21.85 -10.40 0.36
C ILE A 199 -22.79 -11.02 -0.67
#